data_AF-A0A8S3JYF2-F1
#
_entry.id   AF-A0A8S3JYF2-F1
#
_cell.length_a   1.000
_cell.length_b   1.000
_cell.length_c   1.000
_cell.angle_alpha   90.00
_cell.angle_beta   90.00
_cell.angle_gamma   90.00
#
_symmetry.space_group_name_H-M   'P 1'
#
loop_
_entity.id
_entity.type
_entity.pdbx_description
1 polymer ?
#
loop_
_entity_poly.entity_id
_entity_poly.type
_entity_poly.pdbx_seq_one_letter_code
_entity_poly.pdbx_strand_id
1 'polypeptide(L)'
;MSNEDYLTWTGWTKEQFEHMFMLILSHIRSSCNREARNALAMFWIKLKTNLSFRQIGSLFNISGDYENRRKVVSRSFDSIRQVLVDKLLPKHLGIGHLSRSEAIDHNTSFSNEFFGKK
;
A
#
# COMPACT_ATOMS: atom_id res chain seq x y z
N MET A 1 2.88 19.37 -1.84
CA MET A 1 2.52 18.58 -3.03
C MET A 1 1.08 18.84 -3.39
N SER A 2 0.87 19.26 -4.64
CA SER A 2 -0.45 19.45 -5.24
C SER A 2 -1.15 18.10 -5.46
N ASN A 3 -2.44 18.10 -5.79
CA ASN A 3 -3.14 16.87 -6.14
C ASN A 3 -2.52 16.19 -7.38
N GLU A 4 -2.04 16.99 -8.34
CA GLU A 4 -1.35 16.50 -9.55
C GLU A 4 -0.04 15.78 -9.19
N ASP A 5 0.72 16.30 -8.22
CA ASP A 5 1.93 15.63 -7.74
C ASP A 5 1.61 14.25 -7.14
N TYR A 6 0.55 14.16 -6.32
CA TYR A 6 0.11 12.89 -5.74
C TYR A 6 -0.27 11.90 -6.84
N LEU A 7 -1.05 12.33 -7.83
CA LEU A 7 -1.49 11.48 -8.93
C LEU A 7 -0.29 11.01 -9.77
N THR A 8 0.65 11.91 -10.06
CA THR A 8 1.84 11.62 -10.86
C THR A 8 2.73 10.59 -10.17
N TRP A 9 3.02 10.80 -8.89
CA TRP A 9 4.01 10.01 -8.17
C TRP A 9 3.45 8.71 -7.60
N THR A 10 2.22 8.73 -7.10
CA THR A 10 1.60 7.58 -6.42
C THR A 10 0.54 6.89 -7.27
N GLY A 11 -0.04 7.58 -8.25
CA GLY A 11 -1.22 7.13 -9.00
C GLY A 11 -2.54 7.43 -8.31
N TRP A 12 -2.52 8.09 -7.15
CA TRP A 12 -3.68 8.33 -6.30
C TRP A 12 -3.93 9.83 -6.16
N THR A 13 -5.19 10.22 -6.00
CA THR A 13 -5.48 11.60 -5.55
C THR A 13 -4.99 11.78 -4.12
N LYS A 14 -4.79 13.03 -3.71
CA LYS A 14 -4.41 13.38 -2.34
C LYS A 14 -5.41 12.82 -1.31
N GLU A 15 -6.70 12.88 -1.61
CA GLU A 15 -7.77 12.36 -0.74
C GLU A 15 -7.71 10.84 -0.60
N GLN A 16 -7.55 10.12 -1.71
CA GLN A 16 -7.43 8.66 -1.68
C GLN A 16 -6.18 8.24 -0.90
N PHE A 17 -5.06 8.93 -1.11
CA PHE A 17 -3.83 8.67 -0.38
C PHE A 17 -4.01 8.89 1.13
N GLU A 18 -4.68 9.99 1.52
CA GLU A 18 -4.95 10.29 2.92
C GLU A 18 -5.88 9.25 3.56
N HIS A 19 -6.91 8.84 2.83
CA HIS A 19 -7.81 7.78 3.30
C HIS A 19 -7.04 6.47 3.56
N MET A 20 -6.17 6.05 2.64
CA MET A 20 -5.32 4.88 2.86
C MET A 20 -4.36 5.05 4.02
N PHE A 21 -3.79 6.24 4.17
CA PHE A 21 -2.91 6.54 5.28
C PHE A 21 -3.64 6.38 6.62
N MET A 22 -4.86 6.88 6.74
CA MET A 22 -5.68 6.72 7.94
C MET A 22 -6.00 5.25 8.25
N LEU A 23 -6.27 4.43 7.24
CA LEU A 23 -6.55 3.00 7.41
C LEU A 23 -5.36 2.20 7.96
N ILE A 24 -4.13 2.59 7.60
CA ILE A 24 -2.92 1.86 8.00
C ILE A 24 -2.20 2.48 9.21
N LEU A 25 -2.53 3.73 9.58
CA LEU A 25 -1.84 4.49 10.62
C LEU A 25 -1.81 3.75 11.96
N SER A 26 -2.93 3.11 12.34
CA SER A 26 -3.04 2.33 13.57
C SER A 26 -2.23 1.03 13.58
N HIS A 27 -1.69 0.63 12.42
CA HIS A 27 -0.95 -0.62 12.22
C HIS A 27 0.54 -0.42 11.96
N ILE A 28 0.99 0.83 11.80
CA ILE A 28 2.40 1.16 11.60
C ILE A 28 2.95 1.78 12.88
N ARG A 29 4.03 1.20 13.41
CA ARG A 29 4.78 1.83 14.51
C ARG A 29 5.54 3.02 13.94
N SER A 30 5.12 4.24 14.29
CA SER A 30 5.94 5.43 14.12
C SER A 30 7.24 5.23 14.90
N SER A 31 8.38 5.27 14.21
CA SER A 31 9.68 5.34 14.87
C SER A 31 10.21 6.76 14.73
N CYS A 32 11.07 7.18 15.65
CA CYS A 32 11.72 8.49 15.68
C CYS A 32 12.35 8.95 14.35
N ASN A 33 12.66 8.03 13.42
CA ASN A 33 13.27 8.33 12.12
C ASN A 33 12.40 7.92 10.91
N ARG A 34 11.13 7.55 11.09
CA ARG A 34 10.22 7.14 10.00
C ARG A 34 8.82 7.68 10.21
N GLU A 35 8.47 8.66 9.40
CA GLU A 35 7.08 9.05 9.23
C GLU A 35 6.36 7.96 8.42
N ALA A 36 5.31 7.37 9.00
CA ALA A 36 4.50 6.33 8.35
C ALA A 36 3.97 6.78 6.97
N ARG A 37 3.73 8.09 6.82
CA ARG A 37 3.30 8.72 5.57
C ARG A 37 4.34 8.59 4.47
N ASN A 38 5.62 8.80 4.79
CA ASN A 38 6.72 8.64 3.85
C ASN A 38 6.91 7.17 3.48
N ALA A 39 6.72 6.24 4.43
CA ALA A 39 6.75 4.81 4.13
C ALA A 39 5.67 4.42 3.12
N LEU A 40 4.44 4.92 3.30
CA LEU A 40 3.35 4.71 2.36
C LEU A 40 3.63 5.34 0.98
N ALA A 41 4.15 6.57 0.96
CA ALA A 41 4.52 7.25 -0.28
C ALA A 41 5.62 6.50 -1.04
N MET A 42 6.68 6.06 -0.35
CA MET A 42 7.75 5.23 -0.94
C MET A 42 7.20 3.94 -1.55
N PHE A 43 6.24 3.29 -0.88
CA PHE A 43 5.59 2.09 -1.37
C PHE A 43 4.85 2.33 -2.69
N TRP A 44 3.97 3.33 -2.74
CA TRP A 44 3.21 3.63 -3.95
C TRP A 44 4.08 4.15 -5.09
N ILE A 45 5.06 5.02 -4.79
CA ILE A 45 6.02 5.49 -5.80
C ILE A 45 6.77 4.31 -6.41
N LYS A 46 7.22 3.34 -5.60
CA LYS A 46 7.87 2.13 -6.11
C LYS A 46 6.96 1.36 -7.07
N LEU A 47 5.70 1.16 -6.71
CA LEU A 47 4.74 0.44 -7.56
C LEU A 47 4.42 1.21 -8.85
N LYS A 48 4.25 2.54 -8.78
CA LYS A 48 3.85 3.36 -9.92
C LYS A 48 4.98 3.60 -10.93
N THR A 49 6.19 3.81 -10.44
CA THR A 49 7.34 4.27 -11.25
C THR A 49 8.37 3.18 -11.52
N ASN A 50 8.30 2.07 -10.78
CA ASN A 50 9.30 1.00 -10.76
C ASN A 50 10.75 1.46 -10.48
N LEU A 51 10.97 2.65 -9.91
CA LEU A 51 12.30 3.12 -9.53
C LEU A 51 12.99 2.16 -8.56
N SER A 52 14.32 2.13 -8.58
CA SER A 52 15.08 1.34 -7.60
C SER A 52 14.91 1.93 -6.19
N PHE A 53 15.03 1.08 -5.16
CA PHE A 53 15.02 1.54 -3.76
C PHE A 53 16.09 2.60 -3.46
N ARG A 54 17.17 2.61 -4.24
CA ARG A 54 18.25 3.61 -4.17
C ARG A 54 17.78 4.97 -4.67
N GLN A 55 17.16 5.01 -5.86
CA GLN A 55 16.59 6.24 -6.42
C GLN A 55 15.52 6.82 -5.51
N ILE A 56 14.63 5.98 -4.97
CA ILE A 56 13.60 6.40 -4.02
C ILE A 56 14.24 6.95 -2.74
N GLY A 57 15.29 6.31 -2.22
CA GLY A 57 16.00 6.81 -1.04
C GLY A 57 16.61 8.19 -1.25
N SER A 58 17.13 8.47 -2.45
CA SER A 58 17.59 9.80 -2.83
C SER A 58 16.44 10.81 -2.97
N LEU A 59 15.29 10.41 -3.55
CA LEU A 59 14.11 11.28 -3.66
C LEU A 59 13.57 11.72 -2.29
N PHE A 60 13.61 10.82 -1.29
CA PHE A 60 13.19 11.10 0.09
C PHE A 60 14.31 11.69 0.95
N ASN A 61 15.44 12.07 0.36
CA ASN A 61 16.60 12.63 1.06
C ASN A 61 17.03 11.80 2.29
N ILE A 62 16.97 10.48 2.18
CA ILE A 62 17.39 9.59 3.28
C ILE A 62 18.89 9.73 3.48
N SER A 63 19.28 10.09 4.71
CA SER A 63 20.67 10.28 5.08
C SER A 63 21.44 8.96 5.17
N GLY A 64 22.76 9.04 5.03
CA GLY A 64 23.66 7.88 5.10
C GLY A 64 24.16 7.41 3.75
N ASP A 65 24.96 6.34 3.79
CA ASP A 65 25.58 5.74 2.61
C ASP A 65 24.56 5.09 1.67
N TYR A 66 25.03 4.75 0.49
CA TYR A 66 24.26 4.16 -0.60
C TYR A 66 23.46 2.91 -0.21
N GLU A 67 24.05 2.07 0.64
CA GLU A 67 23.46 0.80 1.03
C GLU A 67 22.47 0.97 2.19
N ASN A 68 22.74 1.92 3.09
CA ASN A 68 21.82 2.34 4.13
C ASN A 68 20.50 2.84 3.52
N ARG A 69 20.57 3.78 2.57
CA ARG A 69 19.37 4.32 1.88
C ARG A 69 18.51 3.21 1.28
N ARG A 70 19.15 2.30 0.52
CA ARG A 70 18.47 1.14 -0.07
C ARG A 70 17.77 0.28 0.99
N LYS A 71 18.48 -0.05 2.07
CA LYS A 71 17.96 -0.89 3.17
C LYS A 71 16.79 -0.21 3.87
N VAL A 72 16.87 1.09 4.13
CA VAL A 72 15.78 1.85 4.75
C VAL A 72 14.55 1.84 3.84
N VAL A 73 14.66 2.12 2.55
CA VAL A 73 13.49 2.08 1.65
C VAL A 73 12.92 0.66 1.55
N SER A 74 13.76 -0.36 1.37
CA SER A 74 13.32 -1.76 1.27
C SER A 74 12.54 -2.20 2.52
N ARG A 75 13.07 -1.91 3.72
CA ARG A 75 12.37 -2.21 4.98
C ARG A 75 11.07 -1.43 5.11
N SER A 76 10.95 -0.24 4.52
CA SER A 76 9.72 0.56 4.57
C SER A 76 8.68 -0.10 3.70
N PHE A 77 9.09 -0.45 2.48
CA PHE A 77 8.27 -1.14 1.49
C PHE A 77 7.71 -2.44 2.06
N ASP A 78 8.56 -3.30 2.63
CA ASP A 78 8.14 -4.57 3.20
C ASP A 78 7.20 -4.41 4.39
N SER A 79 7.43 -3.40 5.24
CA SER A 79 6.54 -3.11 6.37
C SER A 79 5.15 -2.68 5.92
N ILE A 80 5.05 -1.81 4.91
CA ILE A 80 3.75 -1.41 4.34
C ILE A 80 3.07 -2.61 3.68
N ARG A 81 3.82 -3.38 2.89
CA ARG A 81 3.31 -4.59 2.22
C ARG A 81 2.69 -5.57 3.22
N GLN A 82 3.38 -5.84 4.32
CA GLN A 82 2.88 -6.72 5.39
C GLN A 82 1.59 -6.17 6.01
N VAL A 83 1.55 -4.89 6.37
CA VAL A 83 0.34 -4.27 6.92
C VAL A 83 -0.84 -4.38 5.96
N LEU A 84 -0.63 -4.11 4.67
CA LEU A 84 -1.68 -4.23 3.66
C LEU A 84 -2.17 -5.68 3.55
N VAL A 85 -1.25 -6.65 3.47
CA VAL A 85 -1.60 -8.07 3.36
C VAL A 85 -2.32 -8.60 4.59
N ASP A 86 -1.87 -8.24 5.79
CA ASP A 86 -2.37 -8.83 7.03
C ASP A 86 -3.62 -8.15 7.56
N LYS A 87 -3.78 -6.84 7.29
CA LYS A 87 -4.85 -6.02 7.89
C LYS A 87 -5.87 -5.53 6.89
N LEU A 88 -5.44 -5.15 5.69
CA LEU A 88 -6.32 -4.53 4.70
C LEU A 88 -6.94 -5.56 3.75
N LEU A 89 -6.14 -6.47 3.18
CA LEU A 89 -6.62 -7.48 2.24
C LEU A 89 -7.72 -8.37 2.84
N PRO A 90 -7.63 -8.89 4.09
CA PRO A 90 -8.67 -9.76 4.62
C PRO A 90 -10.02 -9.05 4.79
N LYS A 91 -9.98 -7.73 5.02
CA LYS A 91 -11.17 -6.90 5.24
C LYS A 91 -11.83 -6.40 3.95
N HIS A 92 -11.09 -6.36 2.84
CA HIS A 92 -11.56 -5.70 1.60
C HIS A 92 -11.34 -6.51 0.31
N LEU A 93 -10.58 -7.61 0.34
CA LEU A 93 -10.21 -8.39 -0.84
C LEU A 93 -10.26 -9.93 -0.63
N GLY A 94 -10.46 -10.42 0.60
CA GLY A 94 -10.66 -11.85 0.88
C GLY A 94 -12.13 -12.25 0.87
N ILE A 95 -12.51 -13.46 0.44
CA ILE A 95 -13.92 -13.87 0.31
C ILE A 95 -14.73 -13.75 1.63
N GLY A 96 -14.06 -13.67 2.79
CA GLY A 96 -14.69 -13.43 4.09
C GLY A 96 -15.35 -12.06 4.28
N HIS A 97 -15.11 -11.06 3.42
CA HIS A 97 -15.82 -9.77 3.46
C HIS A 97 -17.09 -9.73 2.62
N LEU A 98 -17.30 -10.72 1.73
CA LEU A 98 -18.52 -10.85 0.94
C LEU A 98 -19.44 -11.84 1.66
N SER A 99 -20.66 -11.40 1.97
CA SER A 99 -21.71 -12.36 2.31
C SER A 99 -21.96 -13.28 1.11
N ARG A 100 -22.45 -14.50 1.35
CA ARG A 100 -22.77 -15.45 0.27
C ARG A 100 -23.67 -14.83 -0.81
N SER A 101 -24.61 -13.98 -0.41
CA SER A 101 -25.47 -13.21 -1.31
C SER A 101 -24.69 -12.24 -2.19
N GLU A 102 -23.76 -11.48 -1.62
CA GLU A 102 -22.94 -10.50 -2.38
C GLU A 102 -21.92 -11.20 -3.28
N ALA A 103 -21.39 -12.35 -2.85
CA ALA A 103 -20.48 -13.15 -3.67
C ALA A 103 -21.17 -13.69 -4.93
N ILE A 104 -22.42 -14.16 -4.82
CA ILE A 104 -23.23 -14.63 -5.96
C ILE A 104 -23.60 -13.46 -6.89
N ASP A 105 -23.93 -12.29 -6.33
CA ASP A 105 -24.26 -11.08 -7.10
C ASP A 105 -23.08 -10.54 -7.92
N HIS A 106 -21.85 -10.68 -7.39
CA HIS A 106 -20.63 -10.23 -8.07
C HIS A 106 -20.30 -11.03 -9.36
N ASN A 107 -21.07 -12.10 -9.65
CA ASN A 107 -21.16 -12.85 -10.92
C ASN A 107 -19.82 -13.10 -11.65
N THR A 108 -18.77 -13.39 -10.89
CA THR A 108 -17.50 -13.84 -11.46
C THR A 108 -17.53 -15.35 -11.68
N SER A 109 -16.77 -15.86 -12.65
CA SER A 109 -16.62 -17.31 -12.88
C SER A 109 -16.25 -18.05 -11.58
N PHE A 110 -15.42 -17.43 -10.75
CA PHE A 110 -15.04 -17.92 -9.42
C PHE A 110 -16.19 -17.96 -8.42
N SER A 111 -17.08 -16.96 -8.40
CA SER A 111 -18.24 -16.91 -7.50
C SER A 111 -19.17 -18.11 -7.69
N ASN A 112 -19.43 -18.48 -8.95
CA ASN A 112 -20.31 -19.60 -9.27
C ASN A 112 -19.68 -20.95 -8.89
N GLU A 113 -18.37 -21.11 -9.08
CA GLU A 113 -17.68 -22.37 -8.78
C GLU A 113 -17.54 -22.62 -7.26
N PHE A 114 -17.35 -21.57 -6.46
CA PHE A 114 -17.22 -21.70 -5.01
C PHE A 114 -18.55 -21.62 -4.24
N PHE A 115 -19.55 -20.87 -4.73
CA PHE A 115 -20.78 -20.58 -3.97
C PHE A 115 -22.09 -20.87 -4.70
N GLY A 116 -22.02 -21.19 -6.00
CA GLY A 116 -23.16 -21.62 -6.80
C GLY A 116 -23.81 -22.87 -6.21
N LYS A 117 -25.14 -22.94 -6.27
CA LYS A 117 -25.86 -24.16 -5.89
C LYS A 117 -25.45 -25.27 -6.87
N LYS A 118 -24.91 -26.37 -6.33
CA LYS A 118 -24.84 -27.64 -7.06
C LYS A 118 -26.23 -28.09 -7.47
#